data_AF-A0AAU9W0K2-F1
#
_entry.id   AF-A0AAU9W0K2-F1
#
_cell.length_a   1.000
_cell.length_b   1.000
_cell.length_c   1.000
_cell.angle_alpha   90.00
_cell.angle_beta   90.00
_cell.angle_gamma   90.00
#
_symmetry.space_group_name_H-M   'P 1'
#
loop_
_entity.id
_entity.type
_entity.pdbx_description
1 polymer ?
#
loop_
_entity_poly.entity_id
_entity_poly.type
_entity_poly.pdbx_seq_one_letter_code
_entity_poly.pdbx_strand_id
1 'polypeptide(L)'
;DSGHSRGDGEYWIDPEKSGNPLKVYCDMSRSGGKRMNFFFLDTRTSTEVYLTWSSCYWNVLVLAIFAFSRNILIMIGGWLLVSNVEFGSPSPKVSVETSYGGIGKPHMVLQKSAMKELRGHLSFTQLRFHCRKKQGRTFHVVTASNSSGEAVVQYFSGQTKERPDACGSFVRLTWDDNSKLAGICKDWGQVSGESLVGKWGHGEDQRRLYWYPVFKNGCYHLRVFLTAVGDLKKMECDDGFGHNVDSNGDFWRVFVR
;
A
#
# COMPACT_ATOMS: atom_id res chain seq x y z
N ASP A 1 -29.58 13.04 3.45
CA ASP A 1 -28.27 12.87 4.09
C ASP A 1 -27.21 13.29 3.08
N SER A 2 -26.47 14.37 3.36
CA SER A 2 -25.54 14.99 2.41
C SER A 2 -24.33 14.08 2.18
N GLY A 3 -24.21 13.54 0.96
CA GLY A 3 -23.24 12.53 0.51
C GLY A 3 -21.77 12.93 0.64
N HIS A 4 -21.27 12.99 1.86
CA HIS A 4 -19.85 13.06 2.16
C HIS A 4 -19.26 11.64 2.12
N SER A 5 -18.04 11.49 1.59
CA SER A 5 -17.22 10.30 1.85
C SER A 5 -17.16 10.09 3.36
N ARG A 6 -17.38 8.87 3.86
CA ARG A 6 -17.33 8.53 5.30
C ARG A 6 -15.94 8.71 5.92
N GLY A 7 -14.94 9.14 5.13
CA GLY A 7 -13.57 9.33 5.58
C GLY A 7 -12.80 8.01 5.63
N ASP A 8 -11.67 8.02 6.31
CA ASP A 8 -10.87 6.80 6.49
C ASP A 8 -11.67 5.76 7.27
N GLY A 9 -11.55 4.48 6.90
CA GLY A 9 -12.31 3.45 7.60
C GLY A 9 -12.35 2.11 6.90
N GLU A 10 -13.24 1.25 7.38
CA GLU A 10 -13.46 -0.07 6.83
C GLU A 10 -14.49 -0.05 5.70
N TYR A 11 -14.17 -0.75 4.62
CA TYR A 11 -14.97 -0.86 3.40
C TYR A 11 -15.03 -2.32 2.95
N TRP A 12 -15.98 -2.65 2.08
CA TRP A 12 -16.08 -3.96 1.45
C TRP A 12 -15.65 -3.84 -0.02
N ILE A 13 -14.78 -4.74 -0.48
CA ILE A 13 -14.37 -4.82 -1.89
C ILE A 13 -14.56 -6.24 -2.41
N ASP A 14 -14.94 -6.38 -3.68
CA ASP A 14 -15.03 -7.67 -4.38
C ASP A 14 -14.21 -7.59 -5.67
N PRO A 15 -12.88 -7.83 -5.60
CA PRO A 15 -12.00 -7.70 -6.76
C PRO A 15 -12.34 -8.68 -7.89
N GLU A 16 -12.85 -9.86 -7.56
CA GLU A 16 -13.20 -10.92 -8.51
C GLU A 16 -14.60 -10.78 -9.11
N LYS A 17 -15.46 -9.96 -8.51
CA LYS A 17 -16.91 -9.90 -8.82
C LYS A 17 -17.59 -11.26 -8.62
N SER A 18 -17.09 -12.05 -7.66
CA SER A 18 -17.60 -13.39 -7.38
C SER A 18 -18.84 -13.36 -6.47
N GLY A 19 -19.16 -12.21 -5.88
CA GLY A 19 -20.18 -12.07 -4.84
C GLY A 19 -19.65 -12.37 -3.44
N ASN A 20 -18.34 -12.56 -3.27
CA ASN A 20 -17.68 -12.81 -2.00
C ASN A 20 -16.79 -11.62 -1.61
N PRO A 21 -17.37 -10.51 -1.11
CA PRO A 21 -16.60 -9.33 -0.77
C PRO A 21 -15.73 -9.58 0.48
N LEU A 22 -14.54 -8.98 0.48
CA LEU A 22 -13.67 -8.92 1.66
C LEU A 22 -13.73 -7.54 2.32
N LYS A 23 -13.59 -7.52 3.64
CA LYS A 23 -13.55 -6.29 4.45
C LYS A 23 -12.12 -5.76 4.50
N VAL A 24 -11.92 -4.49 4.17
CA VAL A 24 -10.62 -3.85 4.03
C VAL A 24 -10.60 -2.47 4.66
N TYR A 25 -9.41 -1.96 4.95
CA TYR A 25 -9.24 -0.58 5.39
C TYR A 25 -8.82 0.31 4.22
N CYS A 26 -9.47 1.46 4.07
CA CYS A 26 -9.11 2.48 3.08
C CYS A 26 -8.81 3.80 3.77
N ASP A 27 -7.67 4.41 3.41
CA ASP A 27 -7.34 5.80 3.73
C ASP A 27 -7.81 6.69 2.58
N MET A 28 -8.87 7.46 2.83
CA MET A 28 -9.54 8.35 1.89
C MET A 28 -9.06 9.80 2.04
N SER A 29 -8.36 10.12 3.12
CA SER A 29 -8.01 11.48 3.52
C SER A 29 -6.67 11.95 2.93
N ARG A 30 -5.76 11.05 2.58
CA ARG A 30 -4.36 11.39 2.26
C ARG A 30 -4.01 11.23 0.77
N SER A 31 -4.85 11.76 -0.10
CA SER A 31 -4.50 12.00 -1.50
C SER A 31 -3.53 13.18 -1.59
N GLY A 32 -2.24 12.89 -1.83
CA GLY A 32 -1.19 13.88 -1.97
C GLY A 32 -1.62 15.13 -2.77
N GLY A 33 -1.78 16.24 -2.07
CA GLY A 33 -1.73 17.60 -2.61
C GLY A 33 -2.93 18.18 -3.35
N LYS A 34 -4.03 17.46 -3.63
CA LYS A 34 -5.21 18.07 -4.29
C LYS A 34 -6.53 17.58 -3.69
N ARG A 35 -7.26 18.51 -3.04
CA ARG A 35 -8.69 18.35 -2.70
C ARG A 35 -9.47 18.21 -4.02
N MET A 36 -10.22 17.12 -4.19
CA MET A 36 -11.23 17.02 -5.25
C MET A 36 -12.62 16.96 -4.62
N ASN A 37 -13.52 17.78 -5.16
CA ASN A 37 -14.96 17.75 -4.87
C ASN A 37 -15.61 16.57 -5.60
N PHE A 38 -16.64 15.95 -5.01
CA PHE A 38 -17.44 14.89 -5.65
C PHE A 38 -18.93 15.21 -5.67
N PHE A 39 -19.59 14.91 -6.80
CA PHE A 39 -21.03 14.95 -7.05
C PHE A 39 -21.62 13.54 -7.02
N PHE A 40 -22.94 13.41 -6.83
CA PHE A 40 -23.62 12.17 -6.48
C PHE A 40 -24.96 12.05 -7.24
N LEU A 41 -25.31 10.85 -7.73
CA LEU A 41 -26.61 10.52 -8.37
C LEU A 41 -27.18 9.05 -8.00
N ASP A 42 -28.46 8.83 -7.56
CA ASP A 42 -29.40 7.74 -7.01
C ASP A 42 -30.81 7.65 -7.67
N THR A 43 -31.11 6.56 -8.36
CA THR A 43 -32.45 6.28 -8.91
C THR A 43 -33.00 5.05 -8.24
N ARG A 44 -33.90 5.21 -7.26
CA ARG A 44 -34.73 4.09 -6.81
C ARG A 44 -36.10 4.39 -6.20
N THR A 45 -36.78 5.42 -6.69
CA THR A 45 -38.23 5.32 -6.90
C THR A 45 -38.52 5.94 -8.25
N SER A 46 -39.29 5.27 -9.10
CA SER A 46 -39.74 5.82 -10.38
C SER A 46 -40.87 6.84 -10.17
N THR A 47 -40.67 7.72 -9.20
CA THR A 47 -41.44 8.92 -8.89
C THR A 47 -40.45 9.86 -8.20
N GLU A 48 -39.74 10.65 -9.00
CA GLU A 48 -38.79 11.71 -8.60
C GLU A 48 -37.89 11.37 -7.40
N VAL A 49 -36.75 10.70 -7.65
CA VAL A 49 -35.72 10.50 -6.61
C VAL A 49 -34.46 11.23 -6.99
N TYR A 50 -34.14 12.21 -6.13
CA TYR A 50 -32.90 12.94 -6.15
C TYR A 50 -31.76 11.98 -5.97
N LEU A 51 -30.90 12.08 -6.94
CA LEU A 51 -29.93 11.10 -7.19
C LEU A 51 -28.75 11.36 -6.17
N THR A 52 -28.42 10.42 -5.25
CA THR A 52 -27.21 10.28 -4.43
C THR A 52 -26.50 8.87 -4.43
N TRP A 53 -25.44 8.60 -5.22
CA TRP A 53 -24.43 7.54 -4.93
C TRP A 53 -22.94 7.94 -5.09
N SER A 54 -22.12 7.42 -4.16
CA SER A 54 -20.68 7.62 -3.97
C SER A 54 -19.92 6.69 -4.90
N SER A 55 -19.46 7.20 -6.03
CA SER A 55 -18.44 6.52 -6.82
C SER A 55 -17.76 7.55 -7.74
N CYS A 56 -16.50 7.48 -8.12
CA CYS A 56 -15.51 6.42 -8.10
C CYS A 56 -14.73 6.07 -9.41
N TYR A 57 -14.97 6.73 -10.58
CA TYR A 57 -14.03 7.28 -11.62
C TYR A 57 -14.78 7.49 -12.97
N TRP A 58 -14.51 8.56 -13.74
CA TRP A 58 -14.57 8.64 -15.23
C TRP A 58 -13.73 9.86 -15.72
N ASN A 59 -13.06 9.75 -16.87
CA ASN A 59 -12.65 10.88 -17.72
C ASN A 59 -13.46 10.78 -19.03
N VAL A 60 -13.96 11.91 -19.50
CA VAL A 60 -15.07 12.09 -20.45
C VAL A 60 -14.76 11.63 -21.89
N LEU A 61 -15.62 10.77 -22.46
CA LEU A 61 -16.35 11.07 -23.71
C LEU A 61 -17.62 10.19 -23.80
N VAL A 62 -18.76 10.84 -24.01
CA VAL A 62 -20.13 10.30 -23.97
C VAL A 62 -20.45 9.50 -25.25
N LEU A 63 -21.08 8.33 -25.11
CA LEU A 63 -22.26 7.88 -25.88
C LEU A 63 -22.83 6.59 -25.27
N ALA A 64 -24.15 6.58 -25.08
CA ALA A 64 -24.93 5.56 -24.38
C ALA A 64 -25.07 4.24 -25.16
N ILE A 65 -25.25 3.12 -24.44
CA ILE A 65 -26.37 2.14 -24.56
C ILE A 65 -26.03 0.81 -23.81
N PHE A 66 -26.91 0.49 -22.86
CA PHE A 66 -27.27 -0.76 -22.15
C PHE A 66 -26.45 -2.06 -22.33
N ALA A 67 -26.10 -2.72 -21.21
CA ALA A 67 -26.84 -3.91 -20.68
C ALA A 67 -26.05 -4.70 -19.58
N PHE A 68 -26.75 -5.03 -18.49
CA PHE A 68 -26.58 -6.19 -17.60
C PHE A 68 -25.15 -6.67 -17.22
N SER A 69 -24.65 -6.25 -16.05
CA SER A 69 -24.25 -7.20 -14.98
C SER A 69 -23.73 -6.49 -13.71
N ARG A 70 -24.25 -6.97 -12.58
CA ARG A 70 -23.85 -6.87 -11.16
C ARG A 70 -22.72 -5.89 -10.78
N ASN A 71 -23.15 -4.86 -10.02
CA ASN A 71 -22.47 -4.15 -8.93
C ASN A 71 -20.93 -4.28 -8.88
N ILE A 72 -20.26 -3.31 -9.50
CA ILE A 72 -18.80 -3.14 -9.44
C ILE A 72 -18.53 -1.89 -8.60
N LEU A 73 -17.80 -2.04 -7.49
CA LEU A 73 -17.29 -0.92 -6.73
C LEU A 73 -15.99 -0.43 -7.38
N ILE A 74 -16.01 0.74 -8.00
CA ILE A 74 -14.81 1.46 -8.48
C ILE A 74 -14.48 2.49 -7.37
N MET A 75 -13.20 2.75 -7.06
CA MET A 75 -12.71 3.68 -6.01
C MET A 75 -11.89 4.84 -6.68
N ILE A 76 -12.39 6.09 -6.75
CA ILE A 76 -11.56 7.28 -7.05
C ILE A 76 -10.81 7.56 -5.75
N GLY A 77 -9.50 7.40 -5.78
CA GLY A 77 -8.58 8.20 -4.95
C GLY A 77 -8.29 7.71 -3.53
N GLY A 78 -8.88 6.61 -3.08
CA GLY A 78 -8.53 5.98 -1.80
C GLY A 78 -7.26 5.13 -1.86
N TRP A 79 -6.56 5.02 -0.73
CA TRP A 79 -5.43 4.09 -0.53
C TRP A 79 -5.92 2.83 0.17
N LEU A 80 -5.90 1.69 -0.53
CA LEU A 80 -6.24 0.39 0.05
C LEU A 80 -5.07 -0.13 0.89
N LEU A 81 -5.29 -0.42 2.17
CA LEU A 81 -4.29 -1.00 3.05
C LEU A 81 -4.09 -2.49 2.71
N VAL A 82 -2.93 -2.81 2.16
CA VAL A 82 -2.59 -4.18 1.76
C VAL A 82 -1.64 -4.85 2.73
N SER A 83 -0.89 -4.12 3.55
CA SER A 83 -0.09 -4.72 4.62
C SER A 83 -0.10 -3.85 5.87
N ASN A 84 -0.30 -4.45 7.03
CA ASN A 84 -0.40 -3.75 8.31
C ASN A 84 0.29 -4.55 9.41
N VAL A 85 1.32 -3.94 10.01
CA VAL A 85 1.94 -4.42 11.23
C VAL A 85 1.97 -3.26 12.20
N GLU A 86 1.48 -3.48 13.40
CA GLU A 86 1.48 -2.48 14.46
C GLU A 86 2.09 -3.12 15.69
N PHE A 87 3.15 -2.52 16.22
CA PHE A 87 3.87 -3.02 17.37
C PHE A 87 3.02 -2.86 18.64
N GLY A 88 3.04 -3.89 19.48
CA GLY A 88 2.32 -3.94 20.74
C GLY A 88 3.00 -4.88 21.72
N SER A 89 2.69 -4.72 23.00
CA SER A 89 3.07 -5.64 24.07
C SER A 89 1.80 -6.28 24.65
N PRO A 90 1.63 -7.61 24.58
CA PRO A 90 2.60 -8.60 24.06
C PRO A 90 2.80 -8.51 22.54
N SER A 91 3.93 -9.01 22.05
CA SER A 91 4.28 -8.96 20.62
C SER A 91 3.16 -9.57 19.76
N PRO A 92 2.75 -8.89 18.67
CA PRO A 92 1.70 -9.38 17.81
C PRO A 92 2.17 -10.57 16.98
N LYS A 93 1.26 -11.51 16.75
CA LYS A 93 1.43 -12.57 15.75
C LYS A 93 1.11 -12.01 14.37
N VAL A 94 2.09 -12.00 13.48
CA VAL A 94 1.95 -11.46 12.13
C VAL A 94 1.70 -12.60 11.16
N SER A 95 0.61 -12.49 10.42
CA SER A 95 0.24 -13.44 9.38
C SER A 95 0.89 -13.07 8.05
N VAL A 96 1.49 -14.06 7.38
CA VAL A 96 2.15 -13.86 6.09
C VAL A 96 1.26 -14.46 5.02
N GLU A 97 0.57 -13.61 4.26
CA GLU A 97 -0.49 -14.02 3.36
C GLU A 97 0.04 -14.30 1.96
N THR A 98 -0.35 -15.46 1.41
CA THR A 98 0.01 -15.91 0.06
C THR A 98 -1.03 -15.55 -0.99
N SER A 99 -2.23 -15.15 -0.57
CA SER A 99 -3.34 -14.65 -1.40
C SER A 99 -3.85 -13.31 -0.87
N TYR A 100 -4.42 -12.49 -1.76
CA TYR A 100 -5.00 -11.19 -1.37
C TYR A 100 -6.25 -11.33 -0.47
N GLY A 101 -6.89 -12.50 -0.43
CA GLY A 101 -8.03 -12.76 0.48
C GLY A 101 -7.67 -12.64 1.97
N GLY A 102 -6.38 -12.61 2.30
CA GLY A 102 -5.89 -12.34 3.66
C GLY A 102 -5.94 -10.88 4.09
N ILE A 103 -6.22 -9.94 3.18
CA ILE A 103 -6.36 -8.52 3.51
C ILE A 103 -7.52 -8.33 4.48
N GLY A 104 -7.33 -7.44 5.48
CA GLY A 104 -8.30 -7.18 6.54
C GLY A 104 -7.99 -7.89 7.85
N LYS A 105 -7.04 -8.83 7.86
CA LYS A 105 -6.50 -9.39 9.10
C LYS A 105 -5.80 -8.30 9.94
N PRO A 106 -5.85 -8.36 11.29
CA PRO A 106 -5.32 -7.30 12.14
C PRO A 106 -3.82 -7.00 11.92
N HIS A 107 -3.00 -8.06 11.89
CA HIS A 107 -1.57 -7.98 11.62
C HIS A 107 -1.20 -8.93 10.48
N MET A 108 -0.96 -8.36 9.30
CA MET A 108 -0.69 -9.13 8.09
C MET A 108 0.32 -8.43 7.19
N VAL A 109 1.04 -9.24 6.42
CA VAL A 109 1.89 -8.80 5.32
C VAL A 109 1.63 -9.67 4.09
N LEU A 110 1.52 -9.05 2.92
CA LEU A 110 1.37 -9.79 1.67
C LEU A 110 2.72 -10.23 1.13
N GLN A 111 2.78 -11.46 0.64
CA GLN A 111 3.87 -11.93 -0.20
C GLN A 111 3.67 -11.51 -1.65
N LYS A 112 4.73 -11.68 -2.45
CA LYS A 112 4.71 -11.42 -3.90
C LYS A 112 3.54 -12.12 -4.61
N SER A 113 3.21 -13.37 -4.25
CA SER A 113 2.08 -14.09 -4.85
C SER A 113 0.74 -13.39 -4.62
N ALA A 114 0.48 -12.94 -3.39
CA ALA A 114 -0.74 -12.22 -3.04
C ALA A 114 -0.83 -10.86 -3.77
N MET A 115 0.28 -10.13 -3.83
CA MET A 115 0.34 -8.86 -4.58
C MET A 115 0.11 -9.06 -6.08
N LYS A 116 0.61 -10.17 -6.65
CA LYS A 116 0.42 -10.54 -8.05
C LYS A 116 -1.04 -10.85 -8.35
N GLU A 117 -1.66 -11.67 -7.51
CA GLU A 117 -3.08 -12.00 -7.60
C GLU A 117 -3.93 -10.73 -7.49
N LEU A 118 -3.69 -9.89 -6.46
CA LEU A 118 -4.40 -8.63 -6.28
C LEU A 118 -4.29 -7.72 -7.49
N ARG A 119 -3.09 -7.58 -8.08
CA ARG A 119 -2.86 -6.74 -9.27
C ARG A 119 -3.59 -7.25 -10.51
N GLY A 120 -3.88 -8.55 -10.58
CA GLY A 120 -4.69 -9.15 -11.64
C GLY A 120 -6.17 -8.74 -11.57
N HIS A 121 -6.67 -8.42 -10.37
CA HIS A 121 -8.05 -8.02 -10.15
C HIS A 121 -8.23 -6.50 -9.98
N LEU A 122 -7.24 -5.83 -9.37
CA LEU A 122 -7.22 -4.40 -9.14
C LEU A 122 -6.09 -3.75 -9.93
N SER A 123 -6.45 -2.80 -10.80
CA SER A 123 -5.51 -2.10 -11.66
C SER A 123 -4.76 -0.94 -10.95
N PHE A 124 -4.26 -1.15 -9.73
CA PHE A 124 -3.51 -0.12 -8.99
C PHE A 124 -2.18 0.24 -9.64
N THR A 125 -1.83 1.52 -9.66
CA THR A 125 -0.65 2.08 -10.35
C THR A 125 0.36 2.69 -9.39
N GLN A 126 0.05 2.74 -8.09
CA GLN A 126 0.95 3.27 -7.08
C GLN A 126 0.98 2.44 -5.82
N LEU A 127 2.15 2.47 -5.16
CA LEU A 127 2.38 1.94 -3.83
C LEU A 127 2.73 3.08 -2.89
N ARG A 128 2.25 2.99 -1.64
CA ARG A 128 2.63 3.91 -0.56
C ARG A 128 3.19 3.10 0.60
N PHE A 129 4.45 3.37 0.94
CA PHE A 129 5.10 2.83 2.12
C PHE A 129 5.00 3.85 3.24
N HIS A 130 4.45 3.44 4.38
CA HIS A 130 4.28 4.30 5.53
C HIS A 130 4.66 3.52 6.80
N CYS A 131 5.85 3.82 7.31
CA CYS A 131 6.39 3.22 8.51
C CYS A 131 6.73 4.33 9.49
N ARG A 132 6.24 4.23 10.73
CA ARG A 132 6.42 5.26 11.74
C ARG A 132 6.80 4.64 13.07
N LYS A 133 7.81 5.25 13.69
CA LYS A 133 8.13 5.09 15.11
C LYS A 133 7.83 6.36 15.87
N LYS A 134 7.07 6.24 16.96
CA LYS A 134 6.74 7.35 17.87
C LYS A 134 7.99 8.01 18.42
N GLN A 135 8.98 7.20 18.82
CA GLN A 135 10.28 7.64 19.31
C GLN A 135 11.37 7.38 18.27
N GLY A 136 11.19 7.86 17.03
CA GLY A 136 12.14 7.61 15.96
C GLY A 136 11.82 8.32 14.66
N ARG A 137 12.12 7.65 13.54
CA ARG A 137 11.87 8.17 12.19
C ARG A 137 10.57 7.63 11.60
N THR A 138 10.06 8.41 10.66
CA THR A 138 8.92 8.10 9.81
C THR A 138 9.43 8.04 8.37
N PHE A 139 9.34 6.86 7.79
CA PHE A 139 9.56 6.64 6.37
C PHE A 139 8.20 6.66 5.68
N HIS A 140 7.93 7.72 4.90
CA HIS A 140 6.65 7.88 4.23
C HIS A 140 6.85 8.34 2.77
N VAL A 141 6.73 7.38 1.85
CA VAL A 141 6.93 7.62 0.41
C VAL A 141 5.83 6.99 -0.41
N VAL A 142 5.60 7.58 -1.58
CA VAL A 142 4.65 7.08 -2.58
C VAL A 142 5.41 6.88 -3.89
N THR A 143 5.15 5.81 -4.62
CA THR A 143 5.75 5.64 -5.95
C THR A 143 5.34 6.79 -6.88
N ALA A 144 6.26 7.25 -7.71
CA ALA A 144 6.01 8.37 -8.61
C ALA A 144 4.99 7.98 -9.69
N SER A 145 4.16 8.92 -10.14
CA SER A 145 3.22 8.71 -11.24
C SER A 145 3.93 8.81 -12.60
N ASN A 146 4.96 7.99 -12.79
CA ASN A 146 5.78 7.91 -14.00
C ASN A 146 6.19 6.44 -14.25
N SER A 147 6.89 6.18 -15.36
CA SER A 147 7.35 4.83 -15.72
C SER A 147 8.28 4.22 -14.66
N SER A 148 9.12 5.02 -14.01
CA SER A 148 9.99 4.55 -12.93
C SER A 148 9.20 4.08 -11.71
N GLY A 149 8.13 4.78 -11.34
CA GLY A 149 7.24 4.37 -10.26
C GLY A 149 6.38 3.16 -10.63
N GLU A 150 5.91 3.04 -11.87
CA GLU A 150 5.25 1.82 -12.35
C GLU A 150 6.20 0.62 -12.26
N ALA A 151 7.48 0.75 -12.61
CA ALA A 151 8.45 -0.34 -12.48
C ALA A 151 8.56 -0.85 -11.02
N VAL A 152 8.39 0.02 -10.02
CA VAL A 152 8.30 -0.37 -8.60
C VAL A 152 7.04 -1.19 -8.32
N VAL A 153 5.89 -0.77 -8.83
CA VAL A 153 4.63 -1.51 -8.72
C VAL A 153 4.76 -2.89 -9.37
N GLN A 154 5.28 -2.97 -10.59
CA GLN A 154 5.51 -4.23 -11.30
C GLN A 154 6.43 -5.19 -10.51
N TYR A 155 7.49 -4.66 -9.91
CA TYR A 155 8.44 -5.45 -9.13
C TYR A 155 7.80 -6.04 -7.85
N PHE A 156 7.07 -5.23 -7.09
CA PHE A 156 6.42 -5.68 -5.85
C PHE A 156 5.16 -6.53 -6.10
N SER A 157 4.48 -6.33 -7.24
CA SER A 157 3.38 -7.16 -7.71
C SER A 157 3.83 -8.41 -8.48
N GLY A 158 5.13 -8.72 -8.51
CA GLY A 158 5.64 -9.96 -9.09
C GLY A 158 5.44 -10.09 -10.61
N GLN A 159 5.26 -8.97 -11.31
CA GLN A 159 5.22 -8.92 -12.78
C GLN A 159 6.63 -8.99 -13.38
N THR A 160 7.64 -8.48 -12.66
CA THR A 160 9.04 -8.56 -13.05
C THR A 160 9.95 -9.07 -11.92
N LYS A 161 11.09 -9.66 -12.31
CA LYS A 161 12.21 -9.97 -11.43
C LYS A 161 13.27 -8.88 -11.41
N GLU A 162 13.21 -7.95 -12.37
CA GLU A 162 14.15 -6.84 -12.46
C GLU A 162 13.90 -5.85 -11.33
N ARG A 163 14.98 -5.49 -10.62
CA ARG A 163 14.90 -4.50 -9.55
C ARG A 163 14.90 -3.10 -10.17
N PRO A 164 13.90 -2.26 -9.86
CA PRO A 164 13.81 -0.92 -10.39
C PRO A 164 14.79 0.02 -9.69
N ASP A 165 15.16 1.09 -10.38
CA ASP A 165 15.95 2.17 -9.80
C ASP A 165 15.19 2.88 -8.68
N ALA A 166 15.89 3.22 -7.61
CA ALA A 166 15.33 3.88 -6.45
C ALA A 166 15.12 5.38 -6.69
N CYS A 167 16.11 6.08 -7.22
CA CYS A 167 15.98 7.51 -7.46
C CYS A 167 15.02 7.79 -8.62
N GLY A 168 14.10 8.74 -8.43
CA GLY A 168 13.11 9.14 -9.44
C GLY A 168 11.87 8.23 -9.53
N SER A 169 11.84 7.10 -8.82
CA SER A 169 10.68 6.18 -8.78
C SER A 169 9.72 6.41 -7.61
N PHE A 170 10.02 7.35 -6.70
CA PHE A 170 9.14 7.73 -5.60
C PHE A 170 9.17 9.23 -5.30
N VAL A 171 8.13 9.67 -4.59
CA VAL A 171 7.94 11.01 -4.04
C VAL A 171 7.91 10.88 -2.52
N ARG A 172 8.66 11.75 -1.84
CA ARG A 172 8.64 11.87 -0.38
C ARG A 172 7.42 12.66 0.05
N LEU A 173 6.67 12.15 1.02
CA LEU A 173 5.61 12.92 1.66
C LEU A 173 6.20 13.76 2.78
N THR A 174 6.86 14.86 2.41
CA THR A 174 7.69 15.70 3.30
C THR A 174 6.96 16.31 4.50
N TRP A 175 5.62 16.30 4.50
CA TRP A 175 4.81 16.71 5.65
C TRP A 175 4.79 15.68 6.79
N ASP A 176 5.21 14.43 6.53
CA ASP A 176 5.24 13.32 7.50
C ASP A 176 6.61 12.61 7.53
N ASP A 177 7.28 12.51 6.38
CA ASP A 177 8.55 11.82 6.22
C ASP A 177 9.70 12.64 6.81
N ASN A 178 10.43 12.04 7.76
CA ASN A 178 11.69 12.57 8.29
C ASN A 178 12.83 11.54 8.15
N SER A 179 12.65 10.56 7.26
CA SER A 179 13.61 9.49 7.06
C SER A 179 14.90 9.97 6.37
N LYS A 180 16.03 9.34 6.74
CA LYS A 180 17.32 9.48 6.04
C LYS A 180 17.36 8.59 4.81
N LEU A 181 16.78 7.37 4.87
CA LEU A 181 16.68 6.46 3.72
C LEU A 181 16.16 7.17 2.47
N ALA A 182 15.06 7.92 2.59
CA ALA A 182 14.45 8.60 1.46
C ALA A 182 15.35 9.69 0.82
N GLY A 183 16.37 10.18 1.53
CA GLY A 183 17.36 11.13 1.02
C GLY A 183 18.56 10.50 0.32
N ILE A 184 18.74 9.18 0.42
CA ILE A 184 19.95 8.46 -0.06
C ILE A 184 19.59 7.34 -1.04
N CYS A 185 18.63 7.58 -1.93
CA CYS A 185 18.14 6.57 -2.89
C CYS A 185 19.25 5.91 -3.73
N LYS A 186 20.36 6.60 -4.00
CA LYS A 186 21.51 6.07 -4.75
C LYS A 186 22.23 4.93 -4.01
N ASP A 187 22.09 4.89 -2.69
CA ASP A 187 22.74 3.92 -1.82
C ASP A 187 21.83 2.72 -1.51
N TRP A 188 20.67 2.62 -2.17
CA TRP A 188 19.71 1.57 -1.88
C TRP A 188 20.06 0.23 -2.54
N GLY A 189 19.66 -0.82 -1.85
CA GLY A 189 19.57 -2.17 -2.38
C GLY A 189 20.89 -2.90 -2.53
N GLN A 190 20.75 -4.12 -3.03
CA GLN A 190 21.86 -5.00 -3.34
C GLN A 190 21.52 -5.79 -4.59
N VAL A 191 22.48 -5.94 -5.52
CA VAL A 191 22.38 -6.72 -6.76
C VAL A 191 23.61 -7.60 -6.88
N SER A 192 23.43 -8.91 -7.09
CA SER A 192 24.55 -9.84 -7.32
C SER A 192 25.67 -9.80 -6.27
N GLY A 193 25.33 -9.49 -5.01
CA GLY A 193 26.31 -9.35 -3.91
C GLY A 193 26.81 -7.93 -3.68
N GLU A 194 26.66 -7.03 -4.66
CA GLU A 194 27.06 -5.63 -4.55
C GLU A 194 25.96 -4.81 -3.88
N SER A 195 26.30 -4.14 -2.78
CA SER A 195 25.43 -3.18 -2.08
C SER A 195 25.57 -1.77 -2.68
N LEU A 196 24.66 -0.85 -2.31
CA LEU A 196 24.73 0.58 -2.70
C LEU A 196 24.56 0.80 -4.21
N VAL A 197 23.67 0.03 -4.82
CA VAL A 197 23.46 -0.03 -6.27
C VAL A 197 22.34 0.89 -6.78
N GLY A 198 21.71 1.65 -5.89
CA GLY A 198 20.62 2.56 -6.20
C GLY A 198 19.33 1.89 -6.63
N LYS A 199 19.03 0.68 -6.13
CA LYS A 199 17.85 -0.11 -6.53
C LYS A 199 16.97 -0.50 -5.34
N TRP A 200 15.70 -0.76 -5.62
CA TRP A 200 14.79 -1.33 -4.62
C TRP A 200 15.14 -2.79 -4.31
N GLY A 201 14.98 -3.18 -3.05
CA GLY A 201 15.08 -4.58 -2.63
C GLY A 201 16.49 -5.11 -2.33
N HIS A 202 16.53 -6.22 -1.58
CA HIS A 202 17.73 -6.99 -1.23
C HIS A 202 17.81 -8.36 -1.95
N GLY A 203 17.04 -8.57 -3.02
CA GLY A 203 17.05 -9.83 -3.79
C GLY A 203 16.11 -10.92 -3.27
N GLU A 204 15.24 -10.59 -2.32
CA GLU A 204 14.18 -11.49 -1.87
C GLU A 204 13.18 -11.81 -2.98
N ASP A 205 12.67 -13.04 -3.00
CA ASP A 205 11.60 -13.40 -3.93
C ASP A 205 10.22 -13.14 -3.33
N GLN A 206 9.66 -14.11 -2.60
CA GLN A 206 8.30 -14.03 -2.08
C GLN A 206 8.13 -12.97 -0.99
N ARG A 207 9.19 -12.68 -0.23
CA ARG A 207 9.16 -11.79 0.95
C ARG A 207 9.61 -10.36 0.65
N ARG A 208 9.82 -10.01 -0.63
CA ARG A 208 10.40 -8.72 -1.04
C ARG A 208 9.67 -7.49 -0.52
N LEU A 209 8.34 -7.58 -0.32
CA LEU A 209 7.53 -6.46 0.13
C LEU A 209 7.84 -6.04 1.56
N TYR A 210 8.18 -6.98 2.45
CA TYR A 210 8.30 -6.71 3.89
C TYR A 210 9.66 -7.02 4.50
N TRP A 211 10.48 -7.91 3.89
CA TRP A 211 11.75 -8.32 4.51
C TRP A 211 12.89 -7.33 4.30
N TYR A 212 12.98 -6.71 3.11
CA TYR A 212 13.91 -5.63 2.78
C TYR A 212 13.45 -4.89 1.51
N PRO A 213 12.25 -4.29 1.48
CA PRO A 213 11.81 -3.45 0.35
C PRO A 213 12.76 -2.28 0.08
N VAL A 214 13.24 -1.63 1.14
CA VAL A 214 14.19 -0.52 1.10
C VAL A 214 15.30 -0.78 2.10
N PHE A 215 16.54 -0.66 1.65
CA PHE A 215 17.70 -1.14 2.40
C PHE A 215 18.95 -0.34 2.03
N LYS A 216 19.69 0.12 3.03
CA LYS A 216 21.10 0.52 2.89
C LYS A 216 21.95 -0.36 3.80
N ASN A 217 22.90 -1.07 3.21
CA ASN A 217 23.74 -2.02 3.94
C ASN A 217 24.43 -1.36 5.15
N GLY A 218 24.34 -2.04 6.30
CA GLY A 218 24.96 -1.62 7.55
C GLY A 218 24.40 -0.33 8.19
N CYS A 219 23.30 0.24 7.69
CA CYS A 219 22.84 1.57 8.13
C CYS A 219 21.36 1.63 8.47
N TYR A 220 20.49 1.67 7.45
CA TYR A 220 19.09 1.96 7.61
C TYR A 220 18.26 1.00 6.77
N HIS A 221 17.21 0.46 7.35
CA HIS A 221 16.35 -0.51 6.68
C HIS A 221 14.88 -0.16 6.89
N LEU A 222 14.08 -0.54 5.92
CA LEU A 222 12.64 -0.64 6.03
C LEU A 222 12.30 -2.14 6.01
N ARG A 223 11.91 -2.72 7.16
CA ARG A 223 11.52 -4.14 7.19
C ARG A 223 10.68 -4.56 8.39
N VAL A 224 10.04 -5.71 8.24
CA VAL A 224 9.37 -6.49 9.26
C VAL A 224 10.09 -7.84 9.42
N PHE A 225 10.70 -8.07 10.59
CA PHE A 225 11.36 -9.32 10.94
C PHE A 225 10.44 -10.18 11.82
N LEU A 226 10.11 -11.37 11.34
CA LEU A 226 9.29 -12.36 12.05
C LEU A 226 10.14 -13.53 12.56
N THR A 227 9.72 -14.14 13.67
CA THR A 227 10.26 -15.42 14.15
C THR A 227 9.78 -16.59 13.29
N ALA A 228 10.34 -17.79 13.51
CA ALA A 228 9.92 -19.01 12.82
C ALA A 228 8.42 -19.37 13.04
N VAL A 229 7.83 -18.91 14.15
CA VAL A 229 6.42 -19.14 14.49
C VAL A 229 5.50 -17.95 14.15
N GLY A 230 6.05 -16.90 13.51
CA GLY A 230 5.30 -15.75 13.00
C GLY A 230 5.17 -14.58 13.98
N ASP A 231 5.84 -14.60 15.13
CA ASP A 231 5.82 -13.48 16.06
C ASP A 231 6.66 -12.32 15.53
N LEU A 232 6.19 -11.09 15.72
CA LEU A 232 6.96 -9.90 15.38
C LEU A 232 8.19 -9.80 16.28
N LYS A 233 9.37 -10.00 15.69
CA LYS A 233 10.66 -9.91 16.39
C LYS A 233 11.24 -8.50 16.35
N LYS A 234 11.15 -7.84 15.19
CA LYS A 234 11.71 -6.50 14.99
C LYS A 234 10.99 -5.80 13.86
N MET A 235 10.71 -4.51 14.01
CA MET A 235 10.20 -3.65 12.94
C MET A 235 11.15 -2.47 12.76
N GLU A 236 11.65 -2.26 11.55
CA GLU A 236 12.60 -1.17 11.24
C GLU A 236 11.94 -0.18 10.28
N CYS A 237 11.84 1.08 10.72
CA CYS A 237 11.28 2.20 9.96
C CYS A 237 12.40 3.21 9.69
N ASP A 238 13.30 2.88 8.76
CA ASP A 238 14.54 3.64 8.57
C ASP A 238 15.49 3.49 9.77
N ASP A 239 15.55 2.30 10.39
CA ASP A 239 16.44 1.98 11.52
C ASP A 239 17.54 0.99 11.15
N GLY A 240 18.52 0.83 12.04
CA GLY A 240 19.72 0.02 11.77
C GLY A 240 19.96 -1.11 12.77
N PHE A 241 21.24 -1.48 12.89
CA PHE A 241 21.73 -2.58 13.74
C PHE A 241 21.61 -2.34 15.26
N GLY A 242 21.15 -1.17 15.72
CA GLY A 242 20.95 -0.88 17.14
C GLY A 242 19.71 -1.54 17.76
N HIS A 243 19.58 -1.41 19.09
CA HIS A 243 18.33 -1.72 19.80
C HIS A 243 17.22 -0.82 19.26
N ASN A 244 16.19 -1.43 18.70
CA ASN A 244 15.01 -0.70 18.28
C ASN A 244 14.20 -0.32 19.52
N VAL A 245 13.92 0.97 19.66
CA VAL A 245 12.86 1.43 20.55
C VAL A 245 11.55 1.24 19.80
N ASP A 246 10.91 0.10 20.00
CA ASP A 246 9.58 -0.16 19.48
C ASP A 246 8.57 0.17 20.58
N SER A 247 7.73 1.17 20.34
CA SER A 247 6.69 1.63 21.26
C SER A 247 5.32 1.12 20.81
N ASN A 248 4.40 0.89 21.76
CA ASN A 248 3.02 0.53 21.44
C ASN A 248 2.42 1.54 20.46
N GLY A 249 1.92 1.07 19.31
CA GLY A 249 1.35 1.89 18.24
C GLY A 249 2.35 2.41 17.20
N ASP A 250 3.61 1.99 17.25
CA ASP A 250 4.51 2.07 16.09
C ASP A 250 3.96 1.15 15.00
N PHE A 251 4.09 1.52 13.73
CA PHE A 251 3.53 0.71 12.64
C PHE A 251 4.38 0.68 11.38
N TRP A 252 4.17 -0.37 10.59
CA TRP A 252 4.67 -0.56 9.23
C TRP A 252 3.48 -0.91 8.34
N ARG A 253 3.21 -0.08 7.34
CA ARG A 253 2.05 -0.20 6.46
C ARG A 253 2.41 -0.02 5.00
N VAL A 254 1.73 -0.78 4.14
CA VAL A 254 1.78 -0.62 2.69
C VAL A 254 0.38 -0.46 2.14
N PHE A 255 0.22 0.48 1.24
CA PHE A 255 -1.05 0.74 0.55
C PHE A 255 -0.88 0.69 -0.96
N VAL A 256 -1.98 0.40 -1.66
CA VAL A 256 -2.08 0.47 -3.13
C VAL A 256 -3.14 1.47 -3.57
N ARG A 257 -2.96 2.04 -4.76
CA ARG A 257 -3.93 2.92 -5.43
C ARG A 257 -3.84 2.80 -6.94
#